data_AF-A0ABD2RDM0-F1
#
_entry.id   AF-A0ABD2RDM0-F1
#
_cell.length_a   1.000
_cell.length_b   1.000
_cell.length_c   1.000
_cell.angle_alpha   90.00
_cell.angle_beta   90.00
_cell.angle_gamma   90.00
#
_symmetry.space_group_name_H-M   'P 1'
#
loop_
_entity.id
_entity.type
_entity.pdbx_description
1 polymer ?
#
loop_
_entity_poly.entity_id
_entity_poly.type
_entity_poly.pdbx_seq_one_letter_code
_entity_poly.pdbx_strand_id
1 'polypeptide(L)'
;FSFVLLLCCAPHRLIQKCVMVFSLIESRKWFTVNGRQRLCHPLPSVKVEHRWIQIMFKSSGGKRPKKKTYYRVNDLDRVMELQKKPSLILRLKSIIQSQRKQCVLLRDLEKEVGFVQKWNFMGVIEKYPSIFHVTGSNRTPPTVMLTEKADKVSLEEDEARVQMEPILVKNLRKLLMLSVDCALPLETIQLIENDLGLPSDFRQSLIPKYPQFFSVKDVNGRTSLQLENWDSFLAVTAREERLACEGVLNSKEKARVLKDGNYFGPFAFQMRYPAGFRPNMNYLKEVQKWQKMEFPSPYLNAKRFELADPKAQKRVVAVLHELLSLTMEKRLTSAQIDAFHSKLRLPARLLLCLIKHHGIFYITNKGVRSTVILKEAYDGSNLICKCPLLLFRDKFIALTGRRVIDSCISAPT
;
A
#
# COMPACT_ATOMS: atom_id res chain seq x y z
N PHE A 1 -25.36 -0.51 9.32
CA PHE A 1 -25.39 -0.47 10.79
C PHE A 1 -26.09 -1.75 11.24
N SER A 2 -25.48 -2.83 11.74
CA SER A 2 -24.26 -3.04 12.51
C SER A 2 -23.70 -4.43 12.18
N PHE A 3 -22.50 -4.53 11.61
CA PHE A 3 -21.71 -5.78 11.55
C PHE A 3 -20.20 -5.54 11.33
N VAL A 4 -19.72 -4.31 11.57
CA VAL A 4 -18.35 -3.87 11.22
C VAL A 4 -17.42 -3.65 12.43
N LEU A 5 -17.92 -3.69 13.66
CA LEU A 5 -17.08 -3.55 14.86
C LEU A 5 -16.83 -4.90 15.53
N LEU A 6 -15.80 -5.66 15.10
CA LEU A 6 -15.11 -6.66 15.96
C LEU A 6 -13.87 -7.31 15.30
N LEU A 7 -13.09 -6.56 14.51
CA LEU A 7 -11.81 -7.05 13.96
C LEU A 7 -10.62 -6.13 14.18
N CYS A 8 -10.74 -5.14 15.08
CA CYS A 8 -9.59 -4.40 15.60
C CYS A 8 -9.17 -5.04 16.94
N CYS A 9 -7.91 -5.45 17.04
CA CYS A 9 -7.26 -6.15 18.16
C CYS A 9 -7.44 -7.67 18.22
N ALA A 10 -6.63 -8.42 17.44
CA ALA A 10 -6.20 -9.75 17.89
C ALA A 10 -4.87 -10.20 17.23
N PRO A 11 -4.00 -10.91 17.97
CA PRO A 11 -2.63 -11.23 17.56
C PRO A 11 -2.56 -12.43 16.60
N HIS A 12 -1.47 -12.49 15.82
CA HIS A 12 -0.83 -13.56 15.00
C HIS A 12 -1.64 -14.81 14.51
N ARG A 13 -2.60 -15.35 15.27
CA ARG A 13 -3.43 -16.51 14.92
C ARG A 13 -4.56 -16.23 13.92
N LEU A 14 -4.90 -14.98 13.63
CA LEU A 14 -6.06 -14.65 12.79
C LEU A 14 -5.89 -14.89 11.30
N ILE A 15 -4.67 -14.97 10.77
CA ILE A 15 -4.45 -15.33 9.35
C ILE A 15 -4.53 -16.84 9.17
N GLN A 16 -4.00 -17.64 10.11
CA GLN A 16 -4.26 -19.07 10.14
C GLN A 16 -5.76 -19.36 10.32
N LYS A 17 -6.48 -18.57 11.13
CA LYS A 17 -7.94 -18.69 11.27
C LYS A 17 -8.71 -18.19 10.05
N CYS A 18 -8.36 -17.07 9.40
CA CYS A 18 -9.05 -16.60 8.19
C CYS A 18 -8.85 -17.56 7.00
N VAL A 19 -7.64 -18.13 6.86
CA VAL A 19 -7.37 -19.20 5.87
C VAL A 19 -8.12 -20.48 6.22
N MET A 20 -8.28 -20.83 7.52
CA MET A 20 -9.14 -21.95 7.95
C MET A 20 -10.63 -21.69 7.72
N VAL A 21 -11.13 -20.47 8.00
CA VAL A 21 -12.55 -20.12 7.87
C VAL A 21 -12.98 -20.13 6.41
N PHE A 22 -12.13 -19.68 5.48
CA PHE A 22 -12.41 -19.81 4.05
C PHE A 22 -12.45 -21.27 3.56
N SER A 23 -11.60 -22.15 4.11
CA SER A 23 -11.68 -23.59 3.82
C SER A 23 -12.93 -24.25 4.40
N LEU A 24 -13.53 -23.69 5.46
CA LEU A 24 -14.78 -24.19 6.04
C LEU A 24 -16.01 -23.67 5.31
N ILE A 25 -15.97 -22.48 4.71
CA ILE A 25 -17.14 -21.91 3.99
C ILE A 25 -17.40 -22.69 2.68
N GLU A 26 -16.38 -23.32 2.08
CA GLU A 26 -16.55 -24.29 0.99
C GLU A 26 -17.01 -25.68 1.48
N SER A 27 -17.22 -25.88 2.78
CA SER A 27 -17.57 -27.19 3.37
C SER A 27 -18.29 -27.03 4.71
N ARG A 28 -19.55 -26.56 4.73
CA ARG A 28 -20.39 -26.65 5.93
C ARG A 28 -21.54 -27.64 5.74
N LYS A 29 -21.33 -28.85 6.27
CA LYS A 29 -22.27 -29.44 7.23
C LYS A 29 -21.48 -29.54 8.55
N TRP A 30 -22.15 -29.57 9.70
CA TRP A 30 -21.59 -29.68 11.08
C TRP A 30 -21.27 -28.37 11.82
N PHE A 31 -21.88 -28.21 13.00
CA PHE A 31 -21.44 -27.35 14.10
C PHE A 31 -21.46 -28.16 15.40
N THR A 32 -20.55 -27.87 16.32
CA THR A 32 -20.46 -28.47 17.66
C THR A 32 -21.02 -27.53 18.71
N VAL A 33 -21.95 -28.04 19.55
CA VAL A 33 -22.41 -27.37 20.78
C VAL A 33 -22.14 -28.34 21.94
N ASN A 34 -21.47 -27.84 22.99
CA ASN A 34 -21.18 -28.55 24.25
C ASN A 34 -20.57 -29.95 24.09
N GLY A 35 -19.51 -30.08 23.30
CA GLY A 35 -18.62 -31.25 23.35
C GLY A 35 -19.18 -32.58 22.85
N ARG A 36 -20.41 -32.65 22.32
CA ARG A 36 -20.95 -33.86 21.65
C ARG A 36 -21.33 -33.55 20.19
N GLN A 37 -20.86 -34.38 19.26
CA GLN A 37 -21.27 -34.34 17.85
C GLN A 37 -22.63 -35.05 17.72
N ARG A 38 -23.64 -34.38 17.14
CA ARG A 38 -24.92 -35.02 16.76
C ARG A 38 -25.09 -35.01 15.25
N LEU A 39 -25.47 -36.16 14.67
CA LEU A 39 -25.98 -36.27 13.30
C LEU A 39 -27.29 -35.49 13.19
N CYS A 40 -27.43 -34.64 12.17
CA CYS A 40 -28.74 -34.11 11.79
C CYS A 40 -29.49 -35.22 11.05
N HIS A 41 -30.51 -35.80 11.68
CA HIS A 41 -31.58 -36.52 10.98
C HIS A 41 -32.42 -35.51 10.17
N PRO A 42 -33.01 -35.94 9.04
CA PRO A 42 -33.73 -35.04 8.14
C PRO A 42 -35.05 -34.58 8.76
N LEU A 43 -35.33 -33.28 8.72
CA LEU A 43 -36.69 -32.77 8.87
C LEU A 43 -37.33 -32.62 7.48
N PRO A 44 -38.65 -32.86 7.37
CA PRO A 44 -39.28 -33.31 6.14
C PRO A 44 -39.49 -32.20 5.11
N SER A 45 -39.65 -32.65 3.87
CA SER A 45 -40.02 -31.89 2.68
C SER A 45 -41.11 -30.83 2.94
N VAL A 46 -40.81 -29.57 2.62
CA VAL A 46 -41.83 -28.54 2.41
C VAL A 46 -42.17 -28.51 0.93
N LYS A 47 -43.42 -28.85 0.60
CA LYS A 47 -44.03 -28.64 -0.72
C LYS A 47 -44.21 -27.13 -0.93
N VAL A 48 -43.64 -26.61 -2.00
CA VAL A 48 -44.17 -25.43 -2.71
C VAL A 48 -44.21 -25.81 -4.20
N GLU A 49 -45.33 -25.48 -4.82
CA GLU A 49 -45.79 -25.96 -6.10
C GLU A 49 -44.84 -25.71 -7.30
N HIS A 50 -44.77 -26.73 -8.15
CA HIS A 50 -44.35 -26.77 -9.56
C HIS A 50 -42.90 -26.40 -9.96
N ARG A 51 -41.92 -27.20 -9.52
CA ARG A 51 -40.85 -27.76 -10.40
C ARG A 51 -40.00 -28.79 -9.66
N TRP A 52 -39.96 -30.02 -10.16
CA TRP A 52 -38.97 -31.01 -9.72
C TRP A 52 -37.61 -30.63 -10.33
N ILE A 53 -36.68 -30.13 -9.53
CA ILE A 53 -35.27 -30.02 -9.93
C ILE A 53 -34.55 -31.23 -9.33
N GLN A 54 -34.06 -32.14 -10.19
CA GLN A 54 -33.13 -33.17 -9.76
C GLN A 54 -31.85 -32.50 -9.25
N ILE A 55 -31.67 -32.46 -7.93
CA ILE A 55 -30.38 -32.12 -7.33
C ILE A 55 -29.49 -33.35 -7.49
N MET A 56 -28.70 -33.39 -8.56
CA MET A 56 -27.58 -34.33 -8.64
C MET A 56 -26.58 -33.97 -7.54
N PHE A 57 -26.60 -34.74 -6.46
CA PHE A 57 -25.51 -34.76 -5.49
C PHE A 57 -24.31 -35.44 -6.17
N LYS A 58 -23.37 -34.65 -6.68
CA LYS A 58 -22.02 -35.16 -6.99
C LYS A 58 -21.44 -35.69 -5.68
N SER A 59 -21.32 -37.01 -5.59
CA SER A 59 -20.60 -37.70 -4.53
C SER A 59 -19.15 -37.20 -4.52
N SER A 60 -18.83 -36.37 -3.53
CA SER A 60 -17.54 -35.70 -3.39
C SER A 60 -16.49 -36.68 -2.86
N GLY A 61 -15.93 -37.50 -3.75
CA GLY A 61 -14.63 -38.14 -3.58
C GLY A 61 -13.49 -37.13 -3.79
N GLY A 62 -13.48 -36.03 -3.04
CA GLY A 62 -12.49 -34.95 -3.18
C GLY A 62 -11.50 -34.96 -2.02
N LYS A 63 -10.20 -35.14 -2.30
CA LYS A 63 -9.13 -34.90 -1.31
C LYS A 63 -9.29 -33.47 -0.75
N ARG A 64 -9.19 -33.31 0.57
CA ARG A 64 -9.16 -31.99 1.24
C ARG A 64 -8.24 -31.05 0.46
N PRO A 65 -8.67 -29.80 0.15
CA PRO A 65 -7.82 -28.86 -0.55
C PRO A 65 -6.51 -28.69 0.22
N LYS A 66 -5.36 -28.90 -0.44
CA LYS A 66 -4.05 -28.67 0.18
C LYS A 66 -4.00 -27.22 0.65
N LYS A 67 -3.68 -27.01 1.93
CA LYS A 67 -3.53 -25.68 2.54
C LYS A 67 -2.56 -24.86 1.68
N LYS A 68 -3.03 -23.75 1.09
CA LYS A 68 -2.16 -22.85 0.33
C LYS A 68 -1.18 -22.18 1.30
N THR A 69 0.10 -22.48 1.16
CA THR A 69 1.17 -21.88 1.96
C THR A 69 1.48 -20.48 1.44
N TYR A 70 1.34 -19.48 2.30
CA TYR A 70 1.79 -18.11 2.02
C TYR A 70 3.27 -17.98 2.40
N TYR A 71 4.13 -17.68 1.43
CA TYR A 71 5.56 -17.57 1.63
C TYR A 71 5.94 -16.15 2.09
N ARG A 72 6.69 -16.05 3.18
CA ARG A 72 7.15 -14.77 3.73
C ARG A 72 8.35 -14.25 2.94
N VAL A 73 8.46 -12.92 2.83
CA VAL A 73 9.62 -12.24 2.25
C VAL A 73 10.27 -11.44 3.37
N ASN A 74 11.37 -11.96 3.92
CA ASN A 74 12.01 -11.39 5.11
C ASN A 74 12.53 -9.96 4.88
N ASP A 75 12.98 -9.64 3.67
CA ASP A 75 13.49 -8.30 3.37
C ASP A 75 12.39 -7.25 3.36
N LEU A 76 11.21 -7.58 2.81
CA LEU A 76 10.05 -6.70 2.83
C LEU A 76 9.40 -6.60 4.22
N ASP A 77 9.53 -7.65 5.05
CA ASP A 77 9.23 -7.54 6.48
C ASP A 77 10.19 -6.59 7.18
N ARG A 78 11.47 -6.62 6.82
CA ARG A 78 12.51 -5.75 7.37
C ARG A 78 12.27 -4.28 7.01
N VAL A 79 11.72 -3.97 5.83
CA VAL A 79 11.31 -2.60 5.45
C VAL A 79 10.43 -1.96 6.52
N MET A 80 9.43 -2.68 7.03
CA MET A 80 8.52 -2.18 8.07
C MET A 80 9.24 -1.87 9.38
N GLU A 81 10.28 -2.63 9.72
CA GLU A 81 11.06 -2.45 10.95
C GLU A 81 12.09 -1.32 10.80
N LEU A 82 12.75 -1.22 9.65
CA LEU A 82 13.80 -0.24 9.40
C LEU A 82 13.30 1.20 9.48
N GLN A 83 12.02 1.44 9.18
CA GLN A 83 11.42 2.77 9.21
C GLN A 83 10.91 3.24 10.58
N LYS A 84 10.78 2.34 11.56
CA LYS A 84 10.28 2.72 12.91
C LYS A 84 11.17 3.76 13.59
N LYS A 85 12.49 3.64 13.44
CA LYS A 85 13.43 4.61 14.03
C LYS A 85 13.48 5.93 13.25
N PRO A 86 13.66 5.93 11.91
CA PRO A 86 13.57 7.15 11.10
C PRO A 86 12.29 7.95 11.33
N SER A 87 11.13 7.28 11.39
CA SER A 87 9.85 7.98 11.61
C SER A 87 9.78 8.68 12.98
N LEU A 88 10.37 8.12 14.04
CA LEU A 88 10.48 8.81 15.33
C LEU A 88 11.41 10.03 15.26
N ILE A 89 12.58 9.89 14.62
CA ILE A 89 13.56 10.99 14.48
C ILE A 89 12.94 12.15 13.69
N LEU A 90 12.33 11.86 12.53
CA LEU A 90 11.69 12.87 11.68
C LEU A 90 10.49 13.52 12.36
N ARG A 91 9.72 12.75 13.15
CA ARG A 91 8.61 13.31 13.93
C ARG A 91 9.11 14.26 15.02
N LEU A 92 10.20 13.92 15.72
CA LEU A 92 10.78 14.82 16.72
C LEU A 92 11.31 16.10 16.07
N LYS A 93 12.00 15.98 14.93
CA LYS A 93 12.43 17.13 14.12
C LYS A 93 11.26 18.06 13.80
N SER A 94 10.14 17.50 13.31
CA SER A 94 8.94 18.28 12.98
C SER A 94 8.32 18.97 14.20
N ILE A 95 8.26 18.30 15.36
CA ILE A 95 7.76 18.91 16.60
C ILE A 95 8.65 20.06 17.07
N ILE A 96 9.98 19.93 16.94
CA ILE A 96 10.92 21.00 17.32
C ILE A 96 10.74 22.21 16.41
N GLN A 97 10.67 21.99 15.10
CA GLN A 97 10.52 23.04 14.10
C GLN A 97 9.17 23.75 14.17
N SER A 98 8.11 23.09 14.64
CA SER A 98 6.80 23.74 14.82
C SER A 98 6.78 24.72 16.00
N GLN A 99 7.77 24.68 16.90
CA GLN A 99 7.87 25.63 18.00
C GLN A 99 8.49 26.95 17.55
N ARG A 100 7.96 28.08 18.03
CA ARG A 100 8.46 29.43 17.70
C ARG A 100 9.95 29.62 18.01
N LYS A 101 10.45 28.98 19.06
CA LYS A 101 11.85 29.06 19.49
C LYS A 101 12.74 27.95 18.92
N GLN A 102 12.19 27.10 18.03
CA GLN A 102 12.85 25.90 17.50
C GLN A 102 13.42 24.99 18.62
N CYS A 103 12.73 24.97 19.77
CA CYS A 103 13.11 24.18 20.93
C CYS A 103 11.87 23.70 21.68
N VAL A 104 11.97 22.52 22.29
CA VAL A 104 10.87 21.90 23.05
C VAL A 104 11.36 21.61 24.47
N LEU A 105 10.59 22.02 25.47
CA LEU A 105 10.84 21.64 26.86
C LEU A 105 10.58 20.15 27.05
N LEU A 106 11.49 19.42 27.70
CA LEU A 106 11.33 17.97 27.91
C LEU A 106 10.05 17.60 28.66
N ARG A 107 9.59 18.47 29.56
CA ARG A 107 8.33 18.30 30.29
C ARG A 107 7.10 18.40 29.38
N ASP A 108 7.16 19.24 28.33
CA ASP A 108 6.04 19.51 27.44
C ASP A 108 5.96 18.53 26.27
N LEU A 109 7.03 17.77 26.03
CA LEU A 109 7.04 16.67 25.06
C LEU A 109 5.92 15.66 25.32
N GLU A 110 5.57 15.42 26.59
CA GLU A 110 4.46 14.55 26.97
C GLU A 110 3.11 15.03 26.42
N LYS A 111 2.89 16.35 26.37
CA LYS A 111 1.67 16.95 25.83
C LYS A 111 1.58 16.76 24.32
N GLU A 112 2.72 16.80 23.64
CA GLU A 112 2.80 16.66 22.17
C GLU A 112 2.65 15.21 21.69
N VAL A 113 3.20 14.24 22.42
CA VAL A 113 3.30 12.84 21.94
C VAL A 113 2.56 11.82 22.79
N GLY A 114 2.12 12.21 23.99
CA GLY A 114 1.53 11.33 24.99
C GLY A 114 2.57 10.58 25.83
N PHE A 115 2.13 10.14 27.03
CA PHE A 115 2.99 9.53 28.06
C PHE A 115 3.84 8.36 27.55
N VAL A 116 3.24 7.41 26.83
CA VAL A 116 3.96 6.22 26.35
C VAL A 116 5.01 6.57 25.30
N GLN A 117 4.71 7.50 24.38
CA GLN A 117 5.65 7.84 23.32
C GLN A 117 6.79 8.71 23.83
N LYS A 118 6.56 9.54 24.86
CA LYS A 118 7.59 10.39 25.50
C LYS A 118 8.89 9.63 25.73
N TRP A 119 8.81 8.43 26.31
CA TRP A 119 9.98 7.60 26.61
C TRP A 119 10.73 7.12 25.36
N ASN A 120 10.02 6.84 24.27
CA ASN A 120 10.67 6.51 22.99
C ASN A 120 11.45 7.71 22.44
N PHE A 121 10.90 8.93 22.59
CA PHE A 121 11.59 10.14 22.17
C PHE A 121 12.78 10.48 23.07
N MET A 122 12.67 10.30 24.40
CA MET A 122 13.80 10.42 25.33
C MET A 122 14.96 9.51 24.90
N GLY A 123 14.68 8.24 24.62
CA GLY A 123 15.70 7.32 24.13
C GLY A 123 16.29 7.68 22.76
N VAL A 124 15.54 8.38 21.90
CA VAL A 124 16.06 8.92 20.63
C VAL A 124 16.99 10.11 20.88
N ILE A 125 16.62 11.02 21.78
CA ILE A 125 17.42 12.19 22.14
C ILE A 125 18.77 11.76 22.70
N GLU A 126 18.77 10.83 23.67
CA GLU A 126 20.00 10.32 24.28
C GLU A 126 20.88 9.56 23.29
N LYS A 127 20.27 8.82 22.35
CA LYS A 127 20.98 7.95 21.41
C LYS A 127 21.61 8.68 20.23
N TYR A 128 21.08 9.85 19.84
CA TYR A 128 21.52 10.57 18.65
C TYR A 128 21.93 12.02 18.98
N PRO A 129 23.01 12.21 19.76
CA PRO A 129 23.51 13.55 20.12
C PRO A 129 24.05 14.34 18.91
N SER A 130 24.30 13.66 17.78
CA SER A 130 24.64 14.30 16.52
C SER A 130 23.48 15.06 15.87
N ILE A 131 22.23 14.72 16.23
CA ILE A 131 21.01 15.35 15.70
C ILE A 131 20.35 16.23 16.75
N PHE A 132 20.22 15.73 17.98
CA PHE A 132 19.51 16.40 19.06
C PHE A 132 20.47 16.83 20.15
N HIS A 133 20.37 18.08 20.56
CA HIS A 133 21.14 18.63 21.68
C HIS A 133 20.18 19.08 22.78
N VAL A 134 20.49 18.71 24.02
CA VAL A 134 19.73 19.13 25.20
C VAL A 134 20.49 20.28 25.86
N THR A 135 19.85 21.43 25.98
CA THR A 135 20.35 22.58 26.76
C THR A 135 19.56 22.69 28.05
N GLY A 136 20.23 23.01 29.15
CA GLY A 136 19.60 23.20 30.46
C GLY A 136 20.65 23.33 31.54
N SER A 137 20.44 24.26 32.47
CA SER A 137 21.27 24.46 33.66
C SER A 137 20.39 24.35 34.90
N ASN A 138 20.96 24.39 36.11
CA ASN A 138 20.18 24.33 37.36
C ASN A 138 19.09 25.41 37.47
N ARG A 139 19.19 26.49 36.68
CA ARG A 139 18.23 27.61 36.63
C ARG A 139 17.32 27.59 35.40
N THR A 140 17.58 26.76 34.39
CA THR A 140 16.80 26.72 33.15
C THR A 140 16.32 25.30 32.87
N PRO A 141 15.00 25.11 32.62
CA PRO A 141 14.47 23.78 32.37
C PRO A 141 15.10 23.16 31.12
N PRO A 142 15.33 21.83 31.10
CA PRO A 142 15.98 21.18 29.98
C PRO A 142 15.11 21.26 28.72
N THR A 143 15.69 21.78 27.65
CA THR A 143 15.09 21.93 26.33
C THR A 143 15.87 21.13 25.30
N VAL A 144 15.17 20.58 24.32
CA VAL A 144 15.76 19.85 23.20
C VAL A 144 15.67 20.73 21.96
N MET A 145 16.77 20.80 21.22
CA MET A 145 16.88 21.47 19.93
C MET A 145 17.62 20.57 18.92
N LEU A 146 17.58 20.98 17.65
CA LEU A 146 18.47 20.41 16.65
C LEU A 146 19.91 20.94 16.84
N THR A 147 20.90 20.13 16.50
CA THR A 147 22.29 20.59 16.37
C THR A 147 22.41 21.52 15.16
N GLU A 148 23.41 22.41 15.12
CA GLU A 148 23.63 23.31 13.97
C GLU A 148 23.78 22.53 12.65
N LYS A 149 24.43 21.36 12.68
CA LYS A 149 24.55 20.49 11.51
C LYS A 149 23.20 19.91 11.07
N ALA A 150 22.37 19.45 12.01
CA ALA A 150 21.05 18.92 11.70
C ALA A 150 20.10 20.02 11.23
N ASP A 151 20.20 21.22 11.80
CA ASP A 151 19.41 22.37 11.41
C ASP A 151 19.72 22.81 9.98
N LYS A 152 21.00 22.93 9.61
CA LYS A 152 21.43 23.20 8.23
C LYS A 152 20.85 22.21 7.22
N VAL A 153 20.93 20.90 7.51
CA VAL A 153 20.32 19.89 6.63
C VAL A 153 18.81 20.03 6.62
N SER A 154 18.17 20.39 7.74
CA SER A 154 16.72 20.50 7.83
C SER A 154 16.11 21.57 6.93
N LEU A 155 16.87 22.62 6.59
CA LEU A 155 16.47 23.69 5.66
C LEU A 155 16.28 23.19 4.22
N GLU A 156 16.96 22.10 3.84
CA GLU A 156 16.82 21.50 2.51
C GLU A 156 15.46 20.81 2.31
N GLU A 157 14.66 20.64 3.37
CA GLU A 157 13.32 20.05 3.26
C GLU A 157 12.39 20.88 2.38
N ASP A 158 12.50 22.21 2.44
CA ASP A 158 11.63 23.10 1.67
C ASP A 158 11.96 23.03 0.17
N GLU A 159 13.24 22.93 -0.17
CA GLU A 159 13.66 22.65 -1.54
C GLU A 159 13.12 21.30 -2.03
N ALA A 160 13.21 20.25 -1.19
CA ALA A 160 12.65 18.95 -1.51
C ALA A 160 11.12 19.01 -1.70
N ARG A 161 10.39 19.85 -0.93
CA ARG A 161 8.95 20.08 -1.11
C ARG A 161 8.63 20.78 -2.42
N VAL A 162 9.40 21.80 -2.80
CA VAL A 162 9.24 22.49 -4.09
C VAL A 162 9.43 21.52 -5.25
N GLN A 163 10.47 20.68 -5.20
CA GLN A 163 10.70 19.63 -6.21
C GLN A 163 9.59 18.56 -6.22
N MET A 164 8.95 18.32 -5.07
CA MET A 164 7.87 17.35 -4.93
C MET A 164 6.54 17.87 -5.51
N GLU A 165 6.28 19.18 -5.49
CA GLU A 165 5.01 19.79 -5.94
C GLU A 165 4.53 19.29 -7.32
N PRO A 166 5.33 19.34 -8.41
CA PRO A 166 4.88 18.84 -9.72
C PRO A 166 4.58 17.33 -9.71
N ILE A 167 5.31 16.54 -8.92
CA ILE A 167 5.08 15.10 -8.77
C ILE A 167 3.74 14.86 -8.05
N LEU A 168 3.43 15.64 -7.02
CA LEU A 168 2.17 15.54 -6.28
C LEU A 168 0.98 15.89 -7.17
N VAL A 169 1.10 16.94 -7.98
CA VAL A 169 0.05 17.34 -8.94
C VAL A 169 -0.17 16.24 -9.97
N LYS A 170 0.91 15.69 -10.57
CA LYS A 170 0.82 14.54 -11.50
C LYS A 170 0.13 13.35 -10.83
N ASN A 171 0.55 12.99 -9.62
CA ASN A 171 0.04 11.83 -8.90
C ASN A 171 -1.42 12.00 -8.46
N LEU A 172 -1.82 13.19 -8.01
CA LEU A 172 -3.21 13.50 -7.68
C LEU A 172 -4.11 13.43 -8.91
N ARG A 173 -3.68 13.99 -10.05
CA ARG A 173 -4.41 13.88 -11.32
C ARG A 173 -4.59 12.41 -11.70
N LYS A 174 -3.52 11.61 -11.70
CA LYS A 174 -3.58 10.17 -11.95
C LYS A 174 -4.49 9.43 -10.96
N LEU A 175 -4.44 9.76 -9.67
CA LEU A 175 -5.28 9.15 -8.65
C LEU A 175 -6.77 9.41 -8.92
N LEU A 176 -7.13 10.64 -9.29
CA LEU A 176 -8.49 10.98 -9.70
C LEU A 176 -8.87 10.24 -10.98
N MET A 177 -7.99 10.18 -11.98
CA MET A 177 -8.22 9.45 -13.23
C MET A 177 -8.44 7.94 -13.04
N LEU A 178 -7.90 7.34 -11.96
CA LEU A 178 -8.16 5.94 -11.60
C LEU A 178 -9.58 5.73 -11.06
N SER A 179 -10.19 6.77 -10.47
CA SER A 179 -11.52 6.70 -9.90
C SER A 179 -12.60 6.73 -10.98
N VAL A 180 -13.70 6.00 -10.74
CA VAL A 180 -14.78 5.83 -11.74
C VAL A 180 -15.37 7.15 -12.22
N ASP A 181 -15.54 8.11 -11.31
CA ASP A 181 -16.21 9.38 -11.59
C ASP A 181 -15.20 10.55 -11.66
N CYS A 182 -13.89 10.25 -11.78
CA CYS A 182 -12.81 11.24 -11.74
C CYS A 182 -12.86 12.16 -10.51
N ALA A 183 -13.40 11.64 -9.40
CA ALA A 183 -13.64 12.37 -8.18
C ALA A 183 -13.48 11.47 -6.95
N LEU A 184 -12.87 12.02 -5.89
CA LEU A 184 -12.63 11.33 -4.63
C LEU A 184 -12.99 12.23 -3.44
N PRO A 185 -13.62 11.69 -2.38
CA PRO A 185 -13.82 12.44 -1.14
C PRO A 185 -12.48 12.91 -0.58
N LEU A 186 -12.41 14.15 -0.10
CA LEU A 186 -11.19 14.72 0.46
C LEU A 186 -10.70 13.93 1.68
N GLU A 187 -11.60 13.33 2.46
CA GLU A 187 -11.24 12.49 3.60
C GLU A 187 -10.54 11.20 3.15
N THR A 188 -10.89 10.69 1.97
CA THR A 188 -10.25 9.49 1.41
C THR A 188 -8.83 9.80 0.94
N ILE A 189 -8.60 10.98 0.34
CA ILE A 189 -7.25 11.45 -0.02
C ILE A 189 -6.43 11.72 1.24
N GLN A 190 -7.04 12.38 2.24
CA GLN A 190 -6.39 12.68 3.53
C GLN A 190 -5.92 11.41 4.26
N LEU A 191 -6.64 10.30 4.12
CA LEU A 191 -6.26 9.02 4.71
C LEU A 191 -4.90 8.48 4.21
N ILE A 192 -4.47 8.87 3.00
CA ILE A 192 -3.19 8.50 2.38
C ILE A 192 -2.27 9.70 2.15
N GLU A 193 -2.55 10.84 2.79
CA GLU A 193 -1.82 12.10 2.62
C GLU A 193 -0.31 11.92 2.82
N ASN A 194 0.07 11.32 3.94
CA ASN A 194 1.47 11.03 4.27
C ASN A 194 2.13 10.01 3.33
N ASP A 195 1.36 9.09 2.75
CA ASP A 195 1.87 8.08 1.82
C ASP A 195 2.10 8.67 0.42
N LEU A 196 1.30 9.67 0.03
CA LEU A 196 1.49 10.45 -1.20
C LEU A 196 2.58 11.51 -1.07
N GLY A 197 2.84 11.98 0.16
CA GLY A 197 3.77 13.09 0.43
C GLY A 197 3.11 14.46 0.32
N LEU A 198 1.78 14.51 0.49
CA LEU A 198 1.03 15.77 0.47
C LEU A 198 1.33 16.60 1.73
N PRO A 199 1.34 17.94 1.62
CA PRO A 199 1.32 18.82 2.79
C PRO A 199 0.05 18.60 3.63
N SER A 200 0.13 18.83 4.94
CA SER A 200 -1.02 18.69 5.85
C SER A 200 -2.16 19.66 5.58
N ASP A 201 -1.84 20.78 4.94
CA ASP A 201 -2.76 21.83 4.53
C ASP A 201 -3.01 21.80 3.02
N PHE A 202 -2.77 20.69 2.32
CA PHE A 202 -2.84 20.60 0.85
C PHE A 202 -4.16 21.13 0.26
N ARG A 203 -5.25 21.08 1.04
CA ARG A 203 -6.55 21.61 0.65
C ARG A 203 -6.54 23.12 0.43
N GLN A 204 -5.77 23.84 1.24
CA GLN A 204 -5.61 25.29 1.18
C GLN A 204 -4.34 25.70 0.42
N SER A 205 -3.28 24.90 0.49
CA SER A 205 -1.97 25.25 -0.06
C SER A 205 -1.73 24.75 -1.48
N LEU A 206 -2.16 23.53 -1.81
CA LEU A 206 -1.86 22.89 -3.10
C LEU A 206 -3.03 23.02 -4.08
N ILE A 207 -4.24 22.64 -3.68
CA ILE A 207 -5.41 22.58 -4.58
C ILE A 207 -5.69 23.95 -5.24
N PRO A 208 -5.74 25.07 -4.51
CA PRO A 208 -6.07 26.37 -5.10
C PRO A 208 -5.02 26.92 -6.09
N LYS A 209 -3.79 26.41 -6.06
CA LYS A 209 -2.75 26.77 -7.04
C LYS A 209 -3.00 26.19 -8.44
N TYR A 210 -3.83 25.14 -8.53
CA TYR A 210 -4.07 24.40 -9.78
C TYR A 210 -5.57 24.30 -10.14
N PRO A 211 -6.29 25.44 -10.25
CA PRO A 211 -7.73 25.44 -10.58
C PRO A 211 -8.03 24.85 -11.96
N GLN A 212 -7.06 24.85 -12.88
CA GLN A 212 -7.17 24.22 -14.20
C GLN A 212 -7.22 22.69 -14.15
N PHE A 213 -6.81 22.08 -13.03
CA PHE A 213 -6.81 20.62 -12.86
C PHE A 213 -7.82 20.17 -11.83
N PHE A 214 -8.04 20.95 -10.77
CA PHE A 214 -8.81 20.53 -9.61
C PHE A 214 -9.96 21.47 -9.31
N SER A 215 -11.11 20.88 -8.99
CA SER A 215 -12.22 21.59 -8.36
C SER A 215 -12.68 20.86 -7.11
N VAL A 216 -13.21 21.63 -6.17
CA VAL A 216 -13.78 21.09 -4.94
C VAL A 216 -15.30 21.22 -5.03
N LYS A 217 -16.02 20.10 -4.92
CA LYS A 217 -17.48 20.06 -5.01
C LYS A 217 -18.07 19.20 -3.90
N ASP A 218 -19.21 19.61 -3.38
CA ASP A 218 -19.96 18.82 -2.42
C ASP A 218 -20.86 17.82 -3.15
N VAL A 219 -20.59 16.52 -2.94
CA VAL A 219 -21.35 15.42 -3.53
C VAL A 219 -21.94 14.59 -2.40
N ASN A 220 -23.28 14.55 -2.31
CA ASN A 220 -24.00 13.83 -1.26
C ASN A 220 -23.57 14.22 0.17
N GLY A 221 -23.38 15.52 0.41
CA GLY A 221 -22.94 16.06 1.71
C GLY A 221 -21.48 15.76 2.06
N ARG A 222 -20.65 15.36 1.09
CA ARG A 222 -19.21 15.15 1.27
C ARG A 222 -18.42 15.97 0.27
N THR A 223 -17.47 16.74 0.79
CA THR A 223 -16.57 17.55 -0.01
C THR A 223 -15.60 16.64 -0.75
N SER A 224 -15.68 16.67 -2.08
CA SER A 224 -14.90 15.82 -2.98
C SER A 224 -14.02 16.66 -3.89
N LEU A 225 -12.82 16.15 -4.14
CA LEU A 225 -11.93 16.68 -5.16
C LEU A 225 -12.29 16.06 -6.50
N GLN A 226 -12.55 16.87 -7.51
CA GLN A 226 -12.84 16.46 -8.88
C GLN A 226 -11.72 16.91 -9.82
N LEU A 227 -11.44 16.05 -10.80
CA LEU A 227 -10.58 16.39 -11.93
C LEU A 227 -11.41 17.16 -12.97
N GLU A 228 -10.97 18.36 -13.32
CA GLU A 228 -11.64 19.19 -14.34
C GLU A 228 -11.27 18.76 -15.75
N ASN A 229 -9.97 18.54 -16.00
CA ASN A 229 -9.46 18.22 -17.33
C ASN A 229 -8.78 16.85 -17.35
N TRP A 230 -9.33 15.93 -18.16
CA TRP A 230 -8.70 14.65 -18.45
C TRP A 230 -7.49 14.84 -19.35
N ASP A 231 -6.38 14.19 -19.00
CA ASP A 231 -5.13 14.29 -19.74
C ASP A 231 -4.67 12.91 -20.20
N SER A 232 -4.80 12.68 -21.50
CA SER A 232 -4.44 11.41 -22.13
C SER A 232 -2.94 11.11 -22.04
N PHE A 233 -2.07 12.12 -21.90
CA PHE A 233 -0.63 11.90 -21.72
C PHE A 233 -0.32 11.32 -20.33
N LEU A 234 -1.17 11.56 -19.34
CA LEU A 234 -1.06 10.95 -18.01
C LEU A 234 -1.64 9.54 -17.95
N ALA A 235 -2.37 9.09 -18.96
CA ALA A 235 -3.03 7.79 -19.00
C ALA A 235 -2.06 6.62 -19.33
N VAL A 236 -0.79 6.76 -18.94
CA VAL A 236 0.27 5.74 -19.05
C VAL A 236 0.61 5.27 -17.65
N THR A 237 0.53 3.96 -17.40
CA THR A 237 0.81 3.37 -16.08
C THR A 237 2.30 3.35 -15.75
N ALA A 238 2.65 3.31 -14.47
CA ALA A 238 4.04 3.13 -14.02
C ALA A 238 4.68 1.84 -14.58
N ARG A 239 3.85 0.82 -14.82
CA ARG A 239 4.26 -0.40 -15.53
C ARG A 239 4.67 -0.12 -16.97
N GLU A 240 3.87 0.64 -17.72
CA GLU A 240 4.15 0.99 -19.11
C GLU A 240 5.36 1.93 -19.22
N GLU A 241 5.46 2.93 -18.34
CA GLU A 241 6.62 3.83 -18.23
C GLU A 241 7.91 3.01 -18.04
N ARG A 242 7.92 2.03 -17.14
CA ARG A 242 9.09 1.15 -16.94
C ARG A 242 9.43 0.32 -18.18
N LEU A 243 8.44 -0.28 -18.83
CA LEU A 243 8.68 -1.11 -20.02
C LEU A 243 9.22 -0.30 -21.20
N ALA A 244 8.85 0.98 -21.30
CA ALA A 244 9.43 1.90 -22.27
C ALA A 244 10.92 2.14 -21.97
N CYS A 245 11.29 2.39 -20.71
CA CYS A 245 12.69 2.55 -20.29
C CYS A 245 13.54 1.27 -20.49
N GLU A 246 12.95 0.09 -20.29
CA GLU A 246 13.62 -1.20 -20.49
C GLU A 246 13.72 -1.62 -21.98
N GLY A 247 13.18 -0.83 -22.92
CA GLY A 247 13.22 -1.13 -24.35
C GLY A 247 12.36 -2.32 -24.79
N VAL A 248 11.52 -2.85 -23.89
CA VAL A 248 10.74 -4.09 -24.11
C VAL A 248 9.66 -3.91 -25.18
N LEU A 249 9.15 -2.68 -25.36
CA LEU A 249 8.16 -2.36 -26.40
C LEU A 249 8.73 -2.46 -27.83
N ASN A 250 10.05 -2.32 -27.99
CA ASN A 250 10.72 -2.27 -29.30
C ASN A 250 11.50 -3.55 -29.64
N SER A 251 11.61 -4.50 -28.71
CA SER A 251 12.34 -5.74 -28.94
C SER A 251 11.52 -6.72 -29.78
N LYS A 252 12.02 -7.04 -30.99
CA LYS A 252 11.51 -8.13 -31.84
C LYS A 252 11.88 -9.52 -31.31
N GLU A 253 12.59 -9.61 -30.17
CA GLU A 253 12.94 -10.90 -29.58
C GLU A 253 11.70 -11.59 -29.03
N LYS A 254 11.44 -12.81 -29.54
CA LYS A 254 10.36 -13.68 -29.08
C LYS A 254 10.40 -13.77 -27.56
N ALA A 255 9.34 -13.30 -26.90
CA ALA A 255 9.12 -13.35 -25.46
C ALA A 255 9.66 -14.63 -24.81
N ARG A 256 10.89 -14.58 -24.27
CA ARG A 256 11.53 -15.73 -23.63
C ARG A 256 10.98 -15.87 -22.23
N VAL A 257 10.54 -17.08 -21.87
CA VAL A 257 10.18 -17.41 -20.48
C VAL A 257 11.49 -17.59 -19.74
N LEU A 258 11.74 -16.73 -18.75
CA LEU A 258 12.86 -16.92 -17.85
C LEU A 258 12.54 -18.03 -16.84
N LYS A 259 13.59 -18.72 -16.36
CA LYS A 259 13.48 -19.78 -15.35
C LYS A 259 12.89 -19.30 -14.01
N ASP A 260 12.83 -17.98 -13.79
CA ASP A 260 12.25 -17.33 -12.62
C ASP A 260 10.72 -17.11 -12.70
N GLY A 261 10.09 -17.48 -13.83
CA GLY A 261 8.66 -17.28 -14.06
C GLY A 261 8.28 -15.89 -14.59
N ASN A 262 9.26 -15.05 -14.92
CA ASN A 262 9.04 -13.80 -15.63
C ASN A 262 8.81 -14.04 -17.13
N TYR A 263 7.92 -13.24 -17.69
CA TYR A 263 7.57 -13.22 -19.11
C TYR A 263 7.83 -11.83 -19.64
N PHE A 264 8.70 -11.70 -20.64
CA PHE A 264 8.92 -10.43 -21.31
C PHE A 264 7.89 -10.24 -22.41
N GLY A 265 6.90 -9.40 -22.16
CA GLY A 265 5.90 -9.06 -23.16
C GLY A 265 5.22 -7.73 -22.85
N PRO A 266 4.57 -7.11 -23.83
CA PRO A 266 4.01 -5.77 -23.72
C PRO A 266 2.92 -5.66 -22.65
N PHE A 267 2.32 -6.78 -22.23
CA PHE A 267 1.25 -6.86 -21.22
C PHE A 267 1.67 -7.54 -19.91
N ALA A 268 2.95 -7.89 -19.77
CA ALA A 268 3.46 -8.59 -18.60
C ALA A 268 3.72 -7.66 -17.40
N PHE A 269 3.36 -8.09 -16.20
CA PHE A 269 3.85 -7.52 -14.95
C PHE A 269 5.20 -8.14 -14.57
N GLN A 270 6.07 -7.36 -13.94
CA GLN A 270 7.28 -7.91 -13.32
C GLN A 270 6.88 -8.73 -12.10
N MET A 271 7.31 -9.99 -12.06
CA MET A 271 7.05 -10.89 -10.95
C MET A 271 8.34 -11.16 -10.19
N ARG A 272 8.24 -11.12 -8.86
CA ARG A 272 9.31 -11.55 -7.95
C ARG A 272 8.73 -12.59 -7.03
N TYR A 273 9.26 -13.81 -7.02
CA TYR A 273 8.79 -14.86 -6.12
C TYR A 273 9.70 -14.98 -4.88
N PRO A 274 9.14 -15.33 -3.70
CA PRO A 274 9.94 -15.53 -2.50
C PRO A 274 10.87 -16.73 -2.64
N ALA A 275 12.00 -16.69 -1.93
CA ALA A 275 12.91 -17.82 -1.83
C ALA A 275 12.16 -19.07 -1.33
N GLY A 276 12.32 -20.20 -2.03
CA GLY A 276 11.65 -21.46 -1.71
C GLY A 276 10.26 -21.65 -2.33
N PHE A 277 9.69 -20.65 -3.03
CA PHE A 277 8.52 -20.88 -3.86
C PHE A 277 8.91 -21.71 -5.09
N ARG A 278 8.37 -22.93 -5.17
CA ARG A 278 8.61 -23.85 -6.29
C ARG A 278 7.31 -24.02 -7.08
N PRO A 279 7.07 -23.22 -8.12
CA PRO A 279 5.87 -23.35 -8.93
C PRO A 279 5.90 -24.68 -9.70
N ASN A 280 4.75 -25.34 -9.81
CA ASN A 280 4.61 -26.47 -10.71
C ASN A 280 4.40 -26.01 -12.16
N MET A 281 4.56 -26.92 -13.12
CA MET A 281 4.45 -26.57 -14.54
C MET A 281 3.08 -26.01 -14.92
N ASN A 282 2.00 -26.49 -14.31
CA ASN A 282 0.65 -25.99 -14.55
C ASN A 282 0.49 -24.54 -14.08
N TYR A 283 1.02 -24.19 -12.91
CA TYR A 283 1.04 -22.82 -12.43
C TYR A 283 1.79 -21.89 -13.38
N LEU A 284 2.96 -22.31 -13.88
CA LEU A 284 3.73 -21.51 -14.83
C LEU A 284 2.96 -21.29 -16.14
N LYS A 285 2.27 -22.31 -16.66
CA LYS A 285 1.40 -22.18 -17.85
C LYS A 285 0.27 -21.18 -17.62
N GLU A 286 -0.40 -21.23 -16.46
CA GLU A 286 -1.47 -20.30 -16.11
C GLU A 286 -0.96 -18.86 -15.95
N VAL A 287 0.18 -18.67 -15.27
CA VAL A 287 0.83 -17.36 -15.16
C VAL A 287 1.23 -16.83 -16.53
N GLN A 288 1.82 -17.66 -17.39
CA GLN A 288 2.21 -17.25 -18.73
C GLN A 288 0.99 -16.84 -19.58
N LYS A 289 -0.10 -17.61 -19.53
CA LYS A 289 -1.37 -17.27 -20.19
C LYS A 289 -1.91 -15.92 -19.70
N TRP A 290 -1.87 -15.70 -18.38
CA TRP A 290 -2.30 -14.43 -17.79
C TRP A 290 -1.38 -13.25 -18.14
N GLN A 291 -0.06 -13.45 -18.20
CA GLN A 291 0.89 -12.42 -18.61
C GLN A 291 0.73 -12.02 -20.08
N LYS A 292 0.43 -12.98 -20.96
CA LYS A 292 0.14 -12.76 -22.40
C LYS A 292 -1.19 -12.08 -22.67
N MET A 293 -2.17 -12.21 -21.78
CA MET A 293 -3.47 -11.58 -21.92
C MET A 293 -3.32 -10.07 -22.13
N GLU A 294 -4.17 -9.47 -22.96
CA GLU A 294 -4.22 -8.02 -23.13
C GLU A 294 -4.28 -7.29 -21.79
N PHE A 295 -3.62 -6.14 -21.70
CA PHE A 295 -3.58 -5.30 -20.51
C PHE A 295 -4.63 -4.18 -20.65
N PRO A 296 -5.79 -4.28 -19.99
CA PRO A 296 -6.76 -3.19 -20.03
C PRO A 296 -6.25 -2.06 -19.13
N SER A 297 -6.03 -0.89 -19.72
CA SER A 297 -5.49 0.25 -18.98
C SER A 297 -6.36 0.59 -17.76
N PRO A 298 -5.76 0.82 -16.58
CA PRO A 298 -6.44 1.31 -15.38
C PRO A 298 -7.22 2.60 -15.58
N TYR A 299 -6.82 3.43 -16.54
CA TYR A 299 -7.44 4.71 -16.85
C TYR A 299 -8.63 4.61 -17.80
N LEU A 300 -8.91 3.42 -18.35
CA LEU A 300 -10.17 3.18 -19.07
C LEU A 300 -11.33 3.08 -18.09
N ASN A 301 -12.50 3.57 -18.50
CA ASN A 301 -13.70 3.57 -17.68
C ASN A 301 -14.04 2.16 -17.17
N ALA A 302 -14.03 1.99 -15.85
CA ALA A 302 -14.29 0.72 -15.17
C ALA A 302 -15.70 0.17 -15.40
N LYS A 303 -16.66 0.99 -15.85
CA LYS A 303 -18.04 0.56 -16.16
C LYS A 303 -18.11 -0.34 -17.40
N ARG A 304 -17.10 -0.31 -18.28
CA ARG A 304 -17.04 -1.10 -19.52
C ARG A 304 -16.67 -2.57 -19.33
N PHE A 305 -16.27 -2.95 -18.11
CA PHE A 305 -15.77 -4.30 -17.83
C PHE A 305 -16.73 -5.05 -16.90
N GLU A 306 -17.09 -6.27 -17.31
CA GLU A 306 -17.85 -7.19 -16.47
C GLU A 306 -16.94 -7.88 -15.47
N LEU A 307 -17.35 -7.98 -14.20
CA LEU A 307 -16.52 -8.53 -13.13
C LEU A 307 -16.13 -10.00 -13.31
N ALA A 308 -16.90 -10.75 -14.13
CA ALA A 308 -16.62 -12.15 -14.44
C ALA A 308 -15.51 -12.32 -15.49
N ASP A 309 -15.22 -11.29 -16.30
CA ASP A 309 -14.23 -11.35 -17.37
C ASP A 309 -12.81 -11.48 -16.80
N PRO A 310 -12.01 -12.47 -17.23
CA PRO A 310 -10.58 -12.54 -16.90
C PRO A 310 -9.80 -11.25 -17.18
N LYS A 311 -10.17 -10.47 -18.23
CA LYS A 311 -9.54 -9.17 -18.50
C LYS A 311 -9.86 -8.16 -17.40
N ALA A 312 -11.09 -8.14 -16.89
CA ALA A 312 -11.47 -7.31 -15.76
C ALA A 312 -10.67 -7.65 -14.49
N GLN A 313 -10.40 -8.93 -14.25
CA GLN A 313 -9.52 -9.35 -13.14
C GLN A 313 -8.08 -8.85 -13.33
N LYS A 314 -7.54 -8.89 -14.55
CA LYS A 314 -6.22 -8.33 -14.86
C LYS A 314 -6.20 -6.81 -14.68
N ARG A 315 -7.27 -6.11 -15.06
CA ARG A 315 -7.43 -4.66 -14.83
C ARG A 315 -7.41 -4.31 -13.34
N VAL A 316 -8.08 -5.08 -12.48
CA VAL A 316 -8.03 -4.85 -11.03
C VAL A 316 -6.60 -4.90 -10.50
N VAL A 317 -5.80 -5.87 -10.96
CA VAL A 317 -4.38 -5.95 -10.60
C VAL A 317 -3.62 -4.73 -11.10
N ALA A 318 -3.92 -4.27 -12.32
CA ALA A 318 -3.33 -3.05 -12.88
C ALA A 318 -3.70 -1.79 -12.08
N VAL A 319 -4.95 -1.66 -11.62
CA VAL A 319 -5.39 -0.53 -10.77
C VAL A 319 -4.70 -0.54 -9.41
N LEU A 320 -4.60 -1.71 -8.77
CA LEU A 320 -3.89 -1.84 -7.49
C LEU A 320 -2.39 -1.56 -7.63
N HIS A 321 -1.80 -2.03 -8.73
CA HIS A 321 -0.41 -1.76 -9.09
C HIS A 321 -0.17 -0.26 -9.29
N GLU A 322 -1.02 0.41 -10.07
CA GLU A 322 -0.90 1.85 -10.30
C GLU A 322 -1.11 2.65 -9.01
N LEU A 323 -2.15 2.32 -8.22
CA LEU A 323 -2.44 3.00 -6.95
C LEU A 323 -1.24 2.95 -6.00
N LEU A 324 -0.63 1.78 -5.82
CA LEU A 324 0.58 1.65 -5.00
C LEU A 324 1.75 2.39 -5.64
N SER A 325 1.87 2.37 -6.98
CA SER A 325 2.92 3.09 -7.70
C SER A 325 2.85 4.61 -7.51
N LEU A 326 1.69 5.19 -7.17
CA LEU A 326 1.56 6.62 -6.87
C LEU A 326 2.09 7.02 -5.49
N THR A 327 2.25 6.08 -4.55
CA THR A 327 2.74 6.41 -3.20
C THR A 327 4.26 6.51 -3.17
N MET A 328 4.81 7.28 -2.23
CA MET A 328 6.26 7.48 -2.11
C MET A 328 6.99 6.17 -1.86
N GLU A 329 6.47 5.34 -0.95
CA GLU A 329 7.07 4.08 -0.53
C GLU A 329 6.41 2.85 -1.20
N LYS A 330 5.63 3.04 -2.26
CA LYS A 330 5.06 1.93 -3.07
C LYS A 330 4.29 0.89 -2.26
N ARG A 331 3.59 1.38 -1.23
CA ARG A 331 2.84 0.58 -0.26
C ARG A 331 1.66 1.36 0.32
N LEU A 332 0.67 0.62 0.83
CA LEU A 332 -0.48 1.14 1.57
C LEU A 332 -0.97 0.09 2.58
N THR A 333 -1.61 0.54 3.67
CA THR A 333 -2.31 -0.38 4.57
C THR A 333 -3.55 -0.98 3.90
N SER A 334 -3.97 -2.16 4.34
CA SER A 334 -5.18 -2.81 3.82
C SER A 334 -6.43 -1.96 4.02
N ALA A 335 -6.51 -1.21 5.13
CA ALA A 335 -7.61 -0.31 5.43
C ALA A 335 -7.61 0.92 4.50
N GLN A 336 -6.43 1.45 4.17
CA GLN A 336 -6.31 2.54 3.19
C GLN A 336 -6.79 2.09 1.81
N ILE A 337 -6.38 0.91 1.33
CA ILE A 337 -6.84 0.40 0.03
C ILE A 337 -8.36 0.16 0.04
N ASP A 338 -8.90 -0.35 1.13
CA ASP A 338 -10.35 -0.59 1.28
C ASP A 338 -11.17 0.71 1.26
N ALA A 339 -10.61 1.84 1.71
CA ALA A 339 -11.27 3.14 1.59
C ALA A 339 -11.54 3.55 0.14
N PHE A 340 -10.75 3.04 -0.82
CA PHE A 340 -10.93 3.26 -2.25
C PHE A 340 -11.82 2.20 -2.93
N HIS A 341 -12.35 1.22 -2.19
CA HIS A 341 -13.01 0.03 -2.75
C HIS A 341 -14.09 0.35 -3.78
N SER A 342 -15.06 1.18 -3.41
CA SER A 342 -16.16 1.57 -4.29
C SER A 342 -15.68 2.46 -5.44
N LYS A 343 -14.78 3.40 -5.15
CA LYS A 343 -14.29 4.42 -6.10
C LYS A 343 -13.39 3.85 -7.19
N LEU A 344 -12.71 2.73 -6.93
CA LEU A 344 -11.86 2.02 -7.88
C LEU A 344 -12.49 0.73 -8.43
N ARG A 345 -13.73 0.40 -8.03
CA ARG A 345 -14.42 -0.89 -8.29
C ARG A 345 -13.55 -2.10 -7.95
N LEU A 346 -12.97 -2.11 -6.75
CA LEU A 346 -12.20 -3.24 -6.26
C LEU A 346 -13.11 -4.46 -6.00
N PRO A 347 -12.59 -5.69 -6.10
CA PRO A 347 -13.39 -6.89 -5.84
C PRO A 347 -13.72 -7.03 -4.36
N ALA A 348 -14.90 -7.57 -4.03
CA ALA A 348 -15.29 -7.85 -2.65
C ALA A 348 -14.29 -8.74 -1.89
N ARG A 349 -13.60 -9.63 -2.61
CA ARG A 349 -12.53 -10.50 -2.07
C ARG A 349 -11.13 -9.94 -2.38
N LEU A 350 -10.89 -8.66 -2.03
CA LEU A 350 -9.62 -7.96 -2.30
C LEU A 350 -8.40 -8.73 -1.77
N LEU A 351 -8.45 -9.23 -0.53
CA LEU A 351 -7.35 -9.99 0.06
C LEU A 351 -7.00 -11.25 -0.75
N LEU A 352 -8.01 -11.95 -1.27
CA LEU A 352 -7.82 -13.14 -2.10
C LEU A 352 -7.17 -12.76 -3.44
N CYS A 353 -7.55 -11.62 -4.02
CA CYS A 353 -6.90 -11.08 -5.21
C CYS A 353 -5.41 -10.84 -4.94
N LEU A 354 -5.07 -10.10 -3.89
CA LEU A 354 -3.68 -9.82 -3.53
C LEU A 354 -2.85 -11.10 -3.29
N ILE A 355 -3.41 -12.09 -2.59
CA ILE A 355 -2.75 -13.40 -2.34
C ILE A 355 -2.58 -14.19 -3.64
N LYS A 356 -3.56 -14.18 -4.56
CA LYS A 356 -3.45 -14.85 -5.87
C LYS A 356 -2.30 -14.26 -6.69
N HIS A 357 -2.05 -12.96 -6.55
CA HIS A 357 -1.01 -12.20 -7.25
C HIS A 357 0.23 -11.92 -6.37
N HIS A 358 0.63 -12.88 -5.52
CA HIS A 358 1.78 -12.81 -4.60
C HIS A 358 3.17 -12.62 -5.26
N GLY A 359 3.26 -12.81 -6.57
CA GLY A 359 4.45 -12.45 -7.35
C GLY A 359 4.60 -10.94 -7.56
N ILE A 360 3.51 -10.17 -7.45
CA ILE A 360 3.48 -8.72 -7.65
C ILE A 360 3.34 -8.01 -6.30
N PHE A 361 2.42 -8.48 -5.45
CA PHE A 361 2.12 -7.89 -4.16
C PHE A 361 2.66 -8.73 -3.01
N TYR A 362 3.12 -8.07 -1.96
CA TYR A 362 3.45 -8.68 -0.69
C TYR A 362 2.62 -8.08 0.42
N ILE A 363 2.05 -8.94 1.28
CA ILE A 363 1.27 -8.54 2.45
C ILE A 363 2.08 -8.85 3.71
N THR A 364 2.32 -7.82 4.53
CA THR A 364 3.01 -7.94 5.81
C THR A 364 2.16 -7.45 6.97
N ASN A 365 2.40 -8.02 8.15
CA ASN A 365 1.75 -7.64 9.42
C ASN A 365 2.80 -7.24 10.47
N LYS A 366 4.00 -6.85 10.02
CA LYS A 366 5.07 -6.34 10.91
C LYS A 366 4.81 -4.91 11.38
N GLY A 367 3.92 -4.19 10.68
CA GLY A 367 3.36 -2.92 11.14
C GLY A 367 2.16 -3.10 12.06
N VAL A 368 1.64 -1.98 12.57
CA VAL A 368 0.40 -1.94 13.39
C VAL A 368 -0.80 -2.48 12.61
N ARG A 369 -0.83 -2.23 11.30
CA ARG A 369 -1.86 -2.70 10.37
C ARG A 369 -1.22 -3.53 9.27
N SER A 370 -2.00 -4.44 8.70
CA SER A 370 -1.59 -5.18 7.51
C SER A 370 -1.29 -4.20 6.38
N THR A 371 -0.11 -4.35 5.76
CA THR A 371 0.40 -3.45 4.73
C THR A 371 0.68 -4.24 3.46
N VAL A 372 0.22 -3.71 2.33
CA VAL A 372 0.46 -4.25 0.99
C VAL A 372 1.59 -3.46 0.36
N ILE A 373 2.61 -4.17 -0.13
CA ILE A 373 3.83 -3.63 -0.72
C ILE A 373 3.94 -4.11 -2.17
N LEU A 374 4.30 -3.22 -3.08
CA LEU A 374 4.61 -3.56 -4.47
C LEU A 374 6.04 -4.13 -4.55
N LYS A 375 6.19 -5.40 -4.92
CA LYS A 375 7.48 -6.12 -4.80
C LYS A 375 8.55 -5.63 -5.77
N GLU A 376 8.14 -5.26 -6.98
CA GLU A 376 9.05 -4.77 -8.01
C GLU A 376 9.71 -3.44 -7.66
N ALA A 377 9.12 -2.66 -6.74
CA ALA A 377 9.66 -1.38 -6.31
C ALA A 377 10.86 -1.51 -5.35
N TYR A 378 11.17 -2.72 -4.88
CA TYR A 378 12.16 -2.96 -3.86
C TYR A 378 13.23 -3.94 -4.33
N ASP A 379 14.48 -3.60 -4.06
CA ASP A 379 15.61 -4.52 -4.11
C ASP A 379 16.05 -4.88 -2.68
N GLY A 380 15.77 -6.12 -2.28
CA GLY A 380 15.83 -6.52 -0.88
C GLY A 380 14.95 -5.64 0.00
N SER A 381 15.57 -4.91 0.93
CA SER A 381 14.89 -3.96 1.82
C SER A 381 15.00 -2.49 1.37
N ASN A 382 15.60 -2.23 0.20
CA ASN A 382 15.82 -0.89 -0.30
C ASN A 382 14.78 -0.54 -1.38
N LEU A 383 14.23 0.66 -1.30
CA LEU A 383 13.33 1.19 -2.34
C LEU A 383 14.17 1.65 -3.54
N ILE A 384 13.84 1.18 -4.75
CA ILE A 384 14.64 1.41 -5.96
C ILE A 384 14.60 2.88 -6.39
N CYS A 385 13.40 3.46 -6.48
CA CYS A 385 13.20 4.85 -6.90
C CYS A 385 12.64 5.67 -5.74
N LYS A 386 13.42 6.64 -5.27
CA LYS A 386 13.04 7.55 -4.17
C LYS A 386 12.65 8.92 -4.74
N CYS A 387 11.56 9.48 -4.24
CA CYS A 387 11.20 10.86 -4.54
C CYS A 387 12.11 11.84 -3.76
N PRO A 388 12.14 13.13 -4.14
CA PRO A 388 12.96 14.15 -3.47
C PRO A 388 12.79 14.16 -1.94
N LEU A 389 11.55 14.04 -1.46
CA LEU A 389 11.27 14.02 -0.03
C LEU A 389 11.86 12.80 0.69
N LEU A 390 11.89 11.62 0.06
CA LEU A 390 12.53 10.44 0.63
C LEU A 390 14.06 10.56 0.62
N LEU A 391 14.65 11.15 -0.43
CA LEU A 391 16.09 11.42 -0.50
C LEU A 391 16.53 12.39 0.60
N PHE A 392 15.77 13.47 0.82
CA PHE A 392 15.97 14.38 1.93
C PHE A 392 15.91 13.64 3.29
N ARG A 393 14.89 12.81 3.49
CA ARG A 393 14.74 12.03 4.74
C ARG A 393 15.96 11.12 4.96
N ASP A 394 16.45 10.45 3.93
CA ASP A 394 17.64 9.62 4.03
C ASP A 394 18.89 10.44 4.38
N LYS A 395 19.07 11.61 3.77
CA LYS A 395 20.16 12.55 4.08
C LYS A 395 20.10 13.01 5.54
N PHE A 396 18.92 13.35 6.04
CA PHE A 396 18.73 13.73 7.45
C PHE A 396 19.05 12.57 8.40
N ILE A 397 18.59 11.35 8.07
CA ILE A 397 18.83 10.16 8.88
C ILE A 397 20.29 9.71 8.85
N ALA A 398 21.05 10.02 7.80
CA ALA A 398 22.49 9.76 7.72
C ALA A 398 23.27 10.44 8.86
N LEU A 399 22.76 11.54 9.42
CA LEU A 399 23.34 12.22 10.58
C LEU A 399 23.40 11.35 11.85
N THR A 400 22.64 10.25 11.90
CA THR A 400 22.73 9.25 12.99
C THR A 400 24.02 8.43 12.98
N GLY A 401 24.89 8.60 11.98
CA GLY A 401 26.09 7.77 11.78
C GLY A 401 25.80 6.42 11.10
N ARG A 402 24.54 6.18 10.69
CA ARG A 402 24.20 5.07 9.79
C ARG A 402 24.69 5.42 8.39
N ARG A 403 25.55 4.57 7.81
CA ARG A 403 25.84 4.63 6.38
C ARG A 403 24.54 4.43 5.62
N VAL A 404 24.18 5.39 4.77
CA VAL A 404 23.10 5.24 3.79
C VAL A 404 23.49 4.08 2.88
N ILE A 405 22.61 3.10 2.71
CA ILE A 405 22.80 2.08 1.68
C ILE A 405 22.40 2.78 0.38
N ASP A 406 23.37 3.40 -0.27
CA ASP A 406 23.19 4.08 -1.55
C ASP A 406 22.59 3.10 -2.57
N SER A 407 21.46 3.48 -3.14
CA SER A 407 20.88 2.87 -4.33
C SER A 407 20.74 3.99 -5.36
N CYS A 408 21.71 3.98 -6.27
CA CYS A 408 21.84 4.70 -7.55
C CYS A 408 20.86 5.86 -7.82
N ILE A 409 21.42 7.08 -7.80
CA ILE A 409 20.94 8.18 -8.62
C ILE A 409 21.20 7.80 -10.08
N SER A 410 20.14 7.51 -10.82
CA SER A 410 20.10 7.80 -12.25
C SER A 410 18.77 8.49 -12.52
N ALA A 411 18.81 9.82 -12.47
CA ALA A 411 17.77 10.62 -13.09
C ALA A 411 17.93 10.47 -14.61
N PRO A 412 16.88 10.11 -15.37
CA PRO A 412 16.90 10.36 -16.80
C PRO A 412 16.79 11.88 -16.99
N THR A 413 17.65 12.41 -17.85
CA THR A 413 17.55 13.75 -18.42
C THR A 413 16.33 13.84 -19.33
#